data_AF-A0A4V1UFK0-F1
#
_entry.id   AF-A0A4V1UFK0-F1
#
_cell.length_a   1.000
_cell.length_b   1.000
_cell.length_c   1.000
_cell.angle_alpha   90.00
_cell.angle_beta   90.00
_cell.angle_gamma   90.00
#
_symmetry.space_group_name_H-M   'P 1'
#
loop_
_entity.id
_entity.type
_entity.pdbx_description
1 polymer ?
#
loop_
_entity_poly.entity_id
_entity_poly.type
_entity_poly.pdbx_seq_one_letter_code
_entity_poly.pdbx_strand_id
1 'polypeptide(L)'
;MSQQNPVTQPPSLRLKLGGRFGAIDPSAIAKAEAALKSLSGNFTQWLNDEVVKLDAARQRVRDEGVNVETMETLYLRAHDLKGLGTTYEFPLITRIGASLCRLIDDKDKRLTVSMALVDAHIDGIKAVVRDDIKTDEHPVGRVLIEELERKVAAAG
;
A
#
# COMPACT_ATOMS: atom_id res chain seq x y z
N MET A 1 -63.75 11.55 -47.36
CA MET A 1 -62.92 10.34 -47.18
C MET A 1 -62.04 10.59 -45.98
N SER A 2 -62.38 9.91 -44.89
CA SER A 2 -61.66 9.89 -43.61
C SER A 2 -60.19 9.50 -43.81
N GLN A 3 -59.33 9.90 -42.86
CA GLN A 3 -58.44 9.01 -42.09
C GLN A 3 -57.68 9.88 -41.06
N GLN A 4 -58.30 10.10 -39.89
CA GLN A 4 -57.60 10.48 -38.67
C GLN A 4 -57.24 9.19 -37.94
N ASN A 5 -55.95 8.87 -37.95
CA ASN A 5 -55.40 7.74 -37.20
C ASN A 5 -55.15 8.23 -35.76
N PRO A 6 -55.68 7.57 -34.70
CA PRO A 6 -55.46 8.03 -33.34
C PRO A 6 -54.01 7.80 -32.93
N VAL A 7 -53.37 8.86 -32.42
CA VAL A 7 -52.07 8.80 -31.74
C VAL A 7 -52.26 7.99 -30.46
N THR A 8 -51.90 6.71 -30.50
CA THR A 8 -51.68 5.92 -29.29
C THR A 8 -50.36 6.33 -28.69
N GLN A 9 -50.40 7.16 -27.65
CA GLN A 9 -49.23 7.38 -26.81
C GLN A 9 -48.88 6.04 -26.14
N PRO A 10 -47.63 5.52 -26.28
CA PRO A 10 -47.24 4.34 -25.56
C PRO A 10 -47.27 4.63 -24.05
N PRO A 11 -47.73 3.68 -23.21
CA PRO A 11 -47.76 3.90 -21.78
C PRO A 11 -46.36 4.24 -21.30
N SER A 12 -46.29 5.27 -20.45
CA SER A 12 -45.06 5.79 -19.85
C SER A 12 -44.12 4.66 -19.42
N LEU A 13 -42.82 4.83 -19.70
CA LEU A 13 -41.68 4.00 -19.30
C LEU A 13 -41.49 3.84 -17.76
N ARG A 14 -42.54 4.00 -16.96
CA ARG A 14 -42.56 3.80 -15.50
C ARG A 14 -42.64 2.35 -15.06
N LEU A 15 -42.66 1.39 -15.99
CA LEU A 15 -42.81 -0.04 -15.70
C LEU A 15 -41.54 -0.86 -15.97
N LYS A 16 -40.36 -0.35 -15.59
CA LYS A 16 -39.13 -1.18 -15.51
C LYS A 16 -38.17 -0.82 -14.36
N LEU A 17 -38.65 -0.07 -13.36
CA LEU A 17 -37.90 0.20 -12.12
C LEU A 17 -38.63 -0.28 -10.85
N GLY A 18 -39.53 -1.26 -10.99
CA GLY A 18 -40.17 -1.94 -9.87
C GLY A 18 -39.63 -3.35 -9.71
N GLY A 19 -38.59 -3.54 -8.91
CA GLY A 19 -38.15 -4.89 -8.55
C GLY A 19 -36.79 -4.96 -7.88
N ARG A 20 -36.78 -4.92 -6.54
CA ARG A 20 -35.69 -5.33 -5.64
C ARG A 20 -34.46 -4.43 -5.53
N PHE A 21 -34.67 -3.18 -5.12
CA PHE A 21 -33.72 -2.54 -4.19
C PHE A 21 -34.25 -2.75 -2.78
N GLY A 22 -33.89 -3.86 -2.15
CA GLY A 22 -34.36 -4.17 -0.80
C GLY A 22 -33.79 -5.50 -0.32
N ALA A 23 -32.84 -5.40 0.62
CA ALA A 23 -32.02 -6.46 1.18
C ALA A 23 -30.92 -6.99 0.23
N ILE A 24 -29.67 -6.63 0.54
CA ILE A 24 -28.50 -7.37 0.06
C ILE A 24 -28.66 -8.80 0.60
N ASP A 25 -28.57 -9.80 -0.28
CA ASP A 25 -28.70 -11.21 0.07
C ASP A 25 -27.61 -11.58 1.12
N PRO A 26 -27.98 -12.04 2.33
CA PRO A 26 -27.01 -12.42 3.36
C PRO A 26 -26.00 -13.46 2.87
N SER A 27 -26.38 -14.34 1.95
CA SER A 27 -25.46 -15.31 1.34
C SER A 27 -24.46 -14.66 0.38
N ALA A 28 -24.83 -13.57 -0.29
CA ALA A 28 -23.92 -12.77 -1.11
C ALA A 28 -22.95 -11.97 -0.25
N ILE A 29 -23.40 -11.42 0.88
CA ILE A 29 -22.53 -10.79 1.89
C ILE A 29 -21.54 -11.81 2.44
N ALA A 30 -22.02 -12.96 2.92
CA ALA A 30 -21.17 -14.01 3.48
C ALA A 30 -20.14 -14.53 2.47
N LYS A 31 -20.51 -14.65 1.19
CA LYS A 31 -19.58 -15.03 0.11
C LYS A 31 -18.52 -13.95 -0.14
N ALA A 32 -18.90 -12.67 -0.08
CA ALA A 32 -17.97 -11.55 -0.22
C ALA A 32 -17.00 -11.47 0.97
N GLU A 33 -17.48 -11.63 2.20
CA GLU A 33 -16.65 -11.66 3.41
C GLU A 33 -15.71 -12.87 3.43
N ALA A 34 -16.18 -14.06 3.02
CA ALA A 34 -15.35 -15.24 2.91
C ALA A 34 -14.25 -15.07 1.85
N ALA A 35 -14.56 -14.46 0.70
CA ALA A 35 -13.56 -14.13 -0.31
C ALA A 35 -12.53 -13.12 0.23
N LEU A 36 -12.98 -12.07 0.92
CA LEU A 36 -12.09 -11.07 1.54
C LEU A 36 -11.17 -11.71 2.60
N LYS A 37 -11.72 -12.59 3.44
CA LYS A 37 -10.96 -13.35 4.45
C LYS A 37 -9.96 -14.33 3.83
N SER A 38 -10.31 -14.95 2.70
CA SER A 38 -9.38 -15.82 1.97
C SER A 38 -8.21 -15.02 1.35
N LEU A 39 -8.44 -13.76 1.01
CA LEU A 39 -7.42 -12.85 0.51
C LEU A 39 -6.45 -12.44 1.63
N SER A 40 -6.99 -12.07 2.80
CA SER A 40 -6.18 -11.64 3.95
C SER A 40 -5.31 -12.76 4.54
N GLY A 41 -5.72 -14.03 4.35
CA GLY A 41 -4.96 -15.20 4.80
C GLY A 41 -3.54 -15.30 4.25
N ASN A 42 -3.25 -14.64 3.11
CA ASN A 42 -1.91 -14.65 2.49
C ASN A 42 -1.15 -13.33 2.68
N PHE A 43 -1.75 -12.28 3.24
CA PHE A 43 -1.13 -10.95 3.32
C PHE A 43 0.18 -10.96 4.10
N THR A 44 0.24 -11.69 5.22
CA THR A 44 1.47 -11.80 6.02
C THR A 44 2.60 -12.42 5.21
N GLN A 45 2.34 -13.49 4.44
CA GLN A 45 3.36 -14.11 3.60
C GLN A 45 3.83 -13.14 2.51
N TRP A 46 2.89 -12.51 1.79
CA TRP A 46 3.24 -11.56 0.73
C TRP A 46 4.01 -10.35 1.24
N LEU A 47 3.65 -9.82 2.40
CA LEU A 47 4.40 -8.75 3.05
C LEU A 47 5.83 -9.20 3.39
N ASN A 48 5.99 -10.41 3.94
CA ASN A 48 7.32 -10.96 4.20
C ASN A 48 8.15 -11.10 2.91
N ASP A 49 7.53 -11.56 1.81
CA ASP A 49 8.20 -11.65 0.52
C ASP A 49 8.66 -10.26 0.02
N GLU A 50 7.84 -9.22 0.19
CA GLU A 50 8.23 -7.84 -0.15
C GLU A 50 9.36 -7.31 0.74
N VAL A 51 9.35 -7.62 2.04
CA VAL A 51 10.44 -7.26 2.96
C VAL A 51 11.74 -7.99 2.61
N VAL A 52 11.68 -9.26 2.21
CA VAL A 52 12.85 -10.01 1.72
C VAL A 52 13.42 -9.36 0.46
N LYS A 53 12.58 -8.95 -0.49
CA LYS A 53 13.02 -8.25 -1.71
C LYS A 53 13.66 -6.90 -1.39
N LEU A 54 13.12 -6.13 -0.43
CA LEU A 54 13.71 -4.88 0.04
C LEU A 54 15.09 -5.13 0.66
N ASP A 55 15.22 -6.14 1.52
CA ASP A 55 16.49 -6.48 2.19
C ASP A 55 17.54 -6.99 1.19
N ALA A 56 17.13 -7.74 0.17
CA ALA A 56 18.00 -8.15 -0.92
C ALA A 56 18.53 -6.93 -1.72
N ALA A 57 17.68 -5.93 -1.98
CA ALA A 57 18.13 -4.70 -2.62
C ALA A 57 19.12 -3.91 -1.74
N ARG A 58 18.91 -3.89 -0.42
CA ARG A 58 19.90 -3.34 0.53
C ARG A 58 21.22 -4.09 0.45
N GLN A 59 21.18 -5.42 0.43
CA GLN A 59 22.38 -6.23 0.37
C GLN A 59 23.13 -6.02 -0.94
N ARG A 60 22.42 -5.85 -2.06
CA ARG A 60 23.02 -5.48 -3.34
C ARG A 60 23.78 -4.16 -3.27
N VAL A 61 23.23 -3.13 -2.61
CA VAL A 61 23.95 -1.85 -2.38
C VAL A 61 25.22 -2.07 -1.55
N ARG A 62 25.22 -3.00 -0.59
CA ARG A 62 26.42 -3.33 0.21
C ARG A 62 27.49 -4.05 -0.60
N ASP A 63 27.09 -4.98 -1.45
CA ASP A 63 28.01 -5.83 -2.22
C ASP A 63 28.57 -5.12 -3.46
N GLU A 64 27.72 -4.36 -4.17
CA GLU A 64 28.06 -3.67 -5.43
C GLU A 64 28.34 -2.17 -5.24
N GLY A 65 28.15 -1.66 -4.02
CA GLY A 65 28.34 -0.26 -3.67
C GLY A 65 27.13 0.65 -3.99
N VAL A 66 27.22 1.88 -3.50
CA VAL A 66 26.24 2.94 -3.77
C VAL A 66 26.44 3.44 -5.20
N ASN A 67 25.52 3.09 -6.09
CA ASN A 67 25.52 3.53 -7.49
C ASN A 67 24.08 3.70 -8.00
N VAL A 68 23.93 4.19 -9.23
CA VAL A 68 22.61 4.51 -9.81
C VAL A 68 21.69 3.29 -9.84
N GLU A 69 22.19 2.14 -10.28
CA GLU A 69 21.39 0.92 -10.46
C GLU A 69 20.97 0.33 -9.11
N THR A 70 21.89 0.23 -8.16
CA THR A 70 21.63 -0.35 -6.83
C THR A 70 20.65 0.52 -6.04
N MET A 71 20.83 1.84 -6.09
CA MET A 71 19.94 2.79 -5.41
C MET A 71 18.57 2.93 -6.11
N GLU A 72 18.49 2.81 -7.44
CA GLU A 72 17.21 2.76 -8.14
C GLU A 72 16.43 1.49 -7.78
N THR A 73 17.10 0.34 -7.75
CA THR A 73 16.48 -0.92 -7.33
C THR A 73 15.94 -0.80 -5.91
N LEU A 74 16.72 -0.23 -4.99
CA LEU A 74 16.30 -0.01 -3.61
C LEU A 74 15.11 0.93 -3.50
N TYR A 75 15.12 2.05 -4.24
CA TYR A 75 14.01 2.99 -4.29
C TYR A 75 12.70 2.32 -4.75
N LEU A 76 12.76 1.49 -5.79
CA LEU A 76 11.57 0.79 -6.29
C LEU A 76 10.99 -0.16 -5.25
N ARG A 77 11.83 -0.91 -4.51
CA ARG A 77 11.36 -1.78 -3.42
C ARG A 77 10.72 -1.00 -2.28
N ALA A 78 11.31 0.14 -1.90
CA ALA A 78 10.74 1.02 -0.89
C ALA A 78 9.39 1.60 -1.35
N HIS A 79 9.28 1.97 -2.63
CA HIS A 79 8.04 2.48 -3.23
C HIS A 79 6.92 1.44 -3.26
N ASP A 80 7.23 0.18 -3.57
CA ASP A 80 6.27 -0.92 -3.51
C ASP A 80 5.70 -1.07 -2.09
N LEU A 81 6.57 -1.12 -1.06
CA LEU A 81 6.14 -1.25 0.33
C LEU A 81 5.36 -0.02 0.83
N LYS A 82 5.70 1.18 0.37
CA LYS A 82 4.88 2.38 0.60
C LYS A 82 3.44 2.15 0.11
N GLY A 83 3.26 1.60 -1.09
CA GLY A 83 1.95 1.34 -1.69
C GLY A 83 1.21 0.12 -1.12
N LEU A 84 1.96 -0.89 -0.65
CA LEU A 84 1.40 -2.19 -0.25
C LEU A 84 1.18 -2.33 1.26
N GLY A 85 1.88 -1.55 2.10
CA GLY A 85 1.80 -1.66 3.56
C GLY A 85 0.35 -1.65 4.10
N THR A 86 -0.43 -0.62 3.76
CA THR A 86 -1.86 -0.54 4.12
C THR A 86 -2.69 -1.69 3.54
N THR A 87 -2.41 -2.11 2.31
CA THR A 87 -3.10 -3.26 1.67
C THR A 87 -2.89 -4.55 2.45
N TYR A 88 -1.71 -4.73 3.04
CA TYR A 88 -1.38 -5.87 3.89
C TYR A 88 -1.70 -5.65 5.37
N GLU A 89 -2.46 -4.61 5.71
CA GLU A 89 -2.87 -4.24 7.08
C GLU A 89 -1.74 -3.70 7.98
N PHE A 90 -0.64 -3.21 7.41
CA PHE A 90 0.45 -2.54 8.11
C PHE A 90 0.61 -1.08 7.64
N PRO A 91 -0.32 -0.16 8.00
CA PRO A 91 -0.21 1.25 7.62
C PRO A 91 1.07 1.93 8.14
N LEU A 92 1.66 1.45 9.25
CA LEU A 92 2.95 1.94 9.72
C LEU A 92 4.07 1.68 8.71
N ILE A 93 4.05 0.54 8.00
CA ILE A 93 5.02 0.24 6.94
C ILE A 93 4.82 1.19 5.76
N THR A 94 3.58 1.53 5.41
CA THR A 94 3.32 2.56 4.39
C THR A 94 3.97 3.89 4.77
N ARG A 95 3.89 4.29 6.04
CA ARG A 95 4.52 5.54 6.53
C ARG A 95 6.05 5.45 6.54
N ILE A 96 6.63 4.36 7.03
CA ILE A 96 8.09 4.15 7.01
C ILE A 96 8.61 4.11 5.56
N GLY A 97 7.94 3.39 4.67
CA GLY A 97 8.27 3.34 3.25
C GLY A 97 8.18 4.71 2.57
N ALA A 98 7.19 5.53 2.91
CA ALA A 98 7.10 6.91 2.43
C ALA A 98 8.27 7.79 2.91
N SER A 99 8.67 7.66 4.18
CA SER A 99 9.83 8.37 4.74
C SER A 99 11.13 7.93 4.04
N LEU A 100 11.31 6.63 3.82
CA LEU A 100 12.45 6.10 3.08
C LEU A 100 12.44 6.62 1.63
N CYS A 101 11.31 6.57 0.92
CA CYS A 101 11.21 7.13 -0.43
C CYS A 101 11.64 8.60 -0.45
N ARG A 102 11.19 9.43 0.51
CA ARG A 102 11.60 10.84 0.58
C ARG A 102 13.11 11.02 0.76
N LEU A 103 13.77 10.10 1.46
CA LEU A 103 15.22 10.15 1.64
C LEU A 103 15.99 9.89 0.33
N ILE A 104 15.43 9.07 -0.57
CA ILE A 104 16.12 8.57 -1.78
C ILE A 104 15.38 8.86 -3.10
N ASP A 105 14.43 9.80 -3.13
CA ASP A 105 13.63 10.10 -4.32
C ASP A 105 14.41 10.91 -5.37
N ASP A 106 15.21 11.87 -4.93
CA ASP A 106 16.05 12.71 -5.78
C ASP A 106 17.17 11.86 -6.41
N LYS A 107 17.20 11.79 -7.74
CA LYS A 107 18.16 10.99 -8.53
C LYS A 107 19.60 11.48 -8.36
N ASP A 108 19.78 12.78 -8.18
CA ASP A 108 21.10 13.39 -8.08
C ASP A 108 21.64 13.25 -6.65
N LYS A 109 20.75 13.37 -5.65
CA LYS A 109 21.16 13.30 -4.23
C LYS A 109 21.24 11.89 -3.66
N ARG A 110 20.46 10.92 -4.18
CA ARG A 110 20.38 9.55 -3.63
C ARG A 110 21.72 8.81 -3.55
N LEU A 111 22.73 9.23 -4.31
CA LEU A 111 24.07 8.62 -4.27
C LEU A 111 24.93 9.09 -3.09
N THR A 112 24.49 10.12 -2.39
CA THR A 112 25.23 10.76 -1.28
C THR A 112 24.50 10.70 0.05
N VAL A 113 23.34 10.04 0.09
CA VAL A 113 22.54 9.90 1.30
C VAL A 113 23.26 9.08 2.36
N SER A 114 22.88 9.28 3.61
CA SER A 114 23.38 8.44 4.70
C SER A 114 22.83 7.02 4.58
N MET A 115 23.69 6.07 4.19
CA MET A 115 23.32 4.65 4.16
C MET A 115 22.95 4.11 5.55
N ALA A 116 23.49 4.69 6.62
CA ALA A 116 23.07 4.35 7.98
C ALA A 116 21.60 4.72 8.24
N LEU A 117 21.12 5.84 7.66
CA LEU A 117 19.72 6.22 7.77
C LEU A 117 18.82 5.34 6.88
N VAL A 118 19.28 4.95 5.69
CA VAL A 118 18.59 3.95 4.85
C VAL A 118 18.45 2.63 5.61
N ASP A 119 19.54 2.12 6.18
CA ASP A 119 19.56 0.87 6.96
C ASP A 119 18.58 0.94 8.14
N ALA A 120 18.53 2.07 8.85
CA ALA A 120 17.61 2.26 9.96
C ALA A 120 16.12 2.18 9.55
N HIS A 121 15.75 2.66 8.35
CA HIS A 121 14.39 2.50 7.84
C HIS A 121 14.07 1.03 7.55
N ILE A 122 15.00 0.31 6.91
CA ILE A 122 14.82 -1.08 6.50
C ILE A 122 14.76 -1.99 7.72
N ASP A 123 15.64 -1.78 8.71
CA ASP A 123 15.60 -2.50 9.98
C ASP A 123 14.33 -2.14 10.78
N GLY A 124 13.86 -0.89 10.70
CA GLY A 124 12.57 -0.47 11.24
C GLY A 124 11.40 -1.26 10.63
N ILE A 125 11.34 -1.39 9.30
CA ILE A 125 10.33 -2.20 8.60
C ILE A 125 10.39 -3.66 9.06
N LYS A 126 11.60 -4.25 9.11
CA LYS A 126 11.78 -5.64 9.56
C LYS A 126 11.32 -5.84 11.01
N ALA A 127 11.61 -4.87 11.89
CA ALA A 127 11.22 -4.93 13.29
C ALA A 127 9.69 -4.86 13.45
N VAL A 128 9.02 -3.93 12.77
CA VAL A 128 7.55 -3.80 12.88
C VAL A 128 6.82 -5.01 12.29
N VAL A 129 7.36 -5.65 11.25
CA VAL A 129 6.80 -6.92 10.74
C VAL A 129 7.01 -8.06 11.73
N ARG A 130 8.23 -8.22 12.25
CA ARG A 130 8.57 -9.28 13.22
C ARG A 130 7.73 -9.18 14.48
N ASP A 131 7.51 -7.97 14.96
CA ASP A 131 6.84 -7.70 16.24
C ASP A 131 5.33 -7.41 16.06
N ASP A 132 4.78 -7.62 14.85
CA ASP A 132 3.38 -7.36 14.45
C ASP A 132 2.85 -5.96 14.82
N ILE A 133 3.72 -4.95 14.70
CA ILE A 133 3.40 -3.55 14.98
C ILE A 133 2.81 -2.90 13.72
N LYS A 134 1.49 -2.94 13.61
CA LYS A 134 0.78 -2.51 12.40
C LYS A 134 0.65 -0.98 12.25
N THR A 135 0.55 -0.26 13.37
CA THR A 135 0.13 1.15 13.39
C THR A 135 0.95 1.99 14.39
N ASP A 136 0.82 3.32 14.31
CA ASP A 136 1.47 4.26 15.23
C ASP A 136 0.64 4.54 16.50
N GLU A 137 -0.51 3.89 16.69
CA GLU A 137 -1.12 3.77 18.02
C GLU A 137 -0.22 2.97 18.97
N HIS A 138 0.62 2.06 18.44
CA HIS A 138 1.65 1.38 19.22
C HIS A 138 2.77 2.36 19.59
N PRO A 139 3.10 2.54 20.89
CA PRO A 139 4.04 3.58 21.34
C PRO A 139 5.44 3.40 20.74
N VAL A 140 5.93 2.17 20.61
CA VAL A 140 7.22 1.88 19.97
C VAL A 140 7.20 2.23 18.49
N GLY A 141 6.11 1.90 17.78
CA GLY A 141 5.98 2.17 16.36
C GLY A 141 5.97 3.67 16.08
N ARG A 142 5.24 4.43 16.92
CA ARG A 142 5.19 5.89 16.88
C ARG A 142 6.55 6.53 17.06
N VAL A 143 7.26 6.18 18.13
CA VAL A 143 8.58 6.75 18.41
C VAL A 143 9.55 6.43 17.28
N LEU A 144 9.54 5.19 16.78
CA LEU A 144 10.37 4.77 15.66
C LEU A 144 10.13 5.63 14.41
N ILE A 145 8.89 5.74 13.94
CA ILE A 145 8.62 6.47 12.70
C ILE A 145 8.88 7.96 12.84
N GLU A 146 8.53 8.56 13.97
CA GLU A 146 8.80 9.97 14.22
C GLU A 146 10.30 10.28 14.25
N GLU A 147 11.13 9.40 14.83
CA GLU A 147 12.59 9.57 14.82
C GLU A 147 13.19 9.43 13.41
N LEU A 148 12.70 8.47 12.63
CA LEU A 148 13.13 8.30 11.24
C LEU A 148 12.79 9.54 10.40
N GLU A 149 11.55 10.02 10.50
CA GLU A 149 11.11 11.22 9.79
C GLU A 149 11.87 12.49 10.23
N ARG A 150 12.14 12.64 11.54
CA ARG A 150 12.99 13.73 12.06
C ARG A 150 14.38 13.71 11.43
N LYS A 151 15.01 12.54 11.35
CA LYS A 151 16.34 12.38 10.75
C LYS A 151 16.34 12.64 9.25
N VAL A 152 15.30 12.21 8.53
CA VAL A 152 15.15 12.51 7.10
C VAL A 152 14.99 14.02 6.88
N ALA A 153 14.17 14.69 7.69
CA ALA A 153 13.98 16.14 7.60
C ALA A 153 15.27 16.94 7.89
N ALA A 154 16.15 16.42 8.76
CA ALA A 154 17.43 17.05 9.06
C ALA A 154 18.53 16.76 8.01
N ALA A 155 18.31 15.78 7.13
CA ALA A 155 19.27 15.37 6.10
C ALA A 155 19.03 16.02 4.74
N GLY A 156 17.85 16.65 4.53
CA GLY A 156 17.47 17.36 3.31
C GLY A 156 17.77 18.85 3.37
#